data_AF-A0A1M1W1F7-F1
#
_entry.id   AF-A0A1M1W1F7-F1
#
_cell.length_a   1.000
_cell.length_b   1.000
_cell.length_c   1.000
_cell.angle_alpha   90.00
_cell.angle_beta   90.00
_cell.angle_gamma   90.00
#
_symmetry.space_group_name_H-M   'P 1'
#
loop_
_entity.id
_entity.type
_entity.pdbx_description
1 polymer ?
#
loop_
_entity_poly.entity_id
_entity_poly.type
_entity_poly.pdbx_seq_one_letter_code
_entity_poly.pdbx_strand_id
1 'polypeptide(L)' 'MNSAFALVLTVFLVSGEPVDIADSVHRTMQECMTAATEQKIPGNCYPVDKVIHQDNIEIPAGL' A
#
# COMPACT_ATOMS: atom_id res chain seq x y z
N MET A 1 -6.62 14.66 -7.94
CA MET A 1 -6.59 13.26 -8.39
C MET A 1 -5.63 12.53 -7.48
N ASN A 2 -6.09 11.46 -6.83
CA ASN A 2 -5.27 10.68 -5.89
C ASN A 2 -4.13 10.04 -6.68
N SER A 3 -2.90 10.38 -6.35
CA SER A 3 -1.69 10.03 -7.13
C SER A 3 -1.07 8.69 -6.73
N ALA A 4 -1.67 8.00 -5.76
CA ALA A 4 -1.17 6.76 -5.21
C ALA A 4 -2.32 5.85 -4.76
N PHE A 5 -2.09 4.54 -4.89
CA PHE A 5 -2.97 3.47 -4.45
C PHE A 5 -2.15 2.51 -3.59
N ALA A 6 -2.65 2.17 -2.40
CA ALA A 6 -2.00 1.23 -1.50
C ALA A 6 -2.67 -0.14 -1.59
N LEU A 7 -1.86 -1.19 -1.72
CA LEU A 7 -2.31 -2.55 -1.47
C LEU A 7 -2.29 -2.80 0.04
N VAL A 8 -3.45 -3.09 0.61
CA VAL A 8 -3.63 -3.26 2.06
C VAL A 8 -4.16 -4.65 2.37
N LEU A 9 -3.50 -5.34 3.30
CA LEU A 9 -3.90 -6.63 3.85
C LEU A 9 -4.33 -6.45 5.30
N THR A 10 -5.49 -7.00 5.67
CA THR A 10 -5.88 -7.12 7.07
C THR A 10 -5.32 -8.41 7.65
N VAL A 11 -4.49 -8.31 8.68
CA VAL A 11 -3.98 -9.47 9.44
C VAL A 11 -4.54 -9.48 10.85
N PHE A 12 -4.66 -10.67 11.44
CA PHE A 12 -5.02 -10.81 12.85
C PHE A 12 -3.75 -11.03 13.67
N LEU A 13 -3.52 -10.17 14.66
CA LEU A 13 -2.44 -10.36 15.61
C LEU A 13 -2.75 -11.53 16.55
N VAL A 14 -1.74 -11.99 17.30
CA VAL A 14 -1.92 -13.04 18.33
C VAL A 14 -2.92 -12.63 19.43
N SER A 15 -3.19 -11.34 19.60
CA SER A 15 -4.23 -10.80 20.47
C SER A 15 -5.66 -11.00 19.92
N GLY A 16 -5.81 -11.40 18.66
CA GLY A 16 -7.09 -11.47 17.96
C GLY A 16 -7.56 -10.14 17.36
N GLU A 17 -6.76 -9.07 17.49
CA GLU A 17 -7.09 -7.77 16.91
C GLU A 17 -6.72 -7.71 15.42
N PRO A 18 -7.63 -7.25 14.55
CA PRO A 18 -7.32 -7.02 13.14
C PRO A 18 -6.48 -5.74 13.01
N VAL A 19 -5.45 -5.80 12.16
CA VAL A 19 -4.61 -4.68 11.80
C VAL A 19 -4.45 -4.64 10.28
N ASP A 20 -4.66 -3.46 9.72
CA ASP A 20 -4.42 -3.21 8.31
C ASP A 20 -2.95 -2.85 8.08
N ILE A 21 -2.28 -3.61 7.20
CA ILE A 21 -0.89 -3.40 6.81
C ILE A 21 -0.87 -2.97 5.35
N ALA A 22 -0.25 -1.81 5.07
CA ALA A 22 0.09 -1.40 3.72
C ALA A 22 1.30 -2.21 3.24
N ASP A 23 1.09 -3.04 2.22
CA ASP A 23 2.11 -3.90 1.61
C ASP A 23 2.94 -3.14 0.57
N SER A 24 2.27 -2.44 -0.35
CA SER A 24 2.92 -1.72 -1.44
C SER A 24 2.10 -0.51 -1.91
N VAL A 25 2.77 0.46 -2.55
CA VAL A 25 2.14 1.69 -3.08
C VAL A 25 2.42 1.80 -4.58
N HIS A 26 1.37 2.06 -5.36
CA HIS A 26 1.37 2.08 -6.83
C HIS A 26 0.78 3.38 -7.36
N ARG A 27 1.11 3.77 -8.60
CA ARG A 27 0.62 5.03 -9.19
C ARG A 27 -0.81 4.90 -9.69
N THR A 28 -1.19 3.71 -10.14
CA THR A 28 -2.54 3.44 -10.66
C THR A 28 -3.23 2.29 -9.93
N MET A 29 -4.56 2.30 -9.95
CA MET A 29 -5.37 1.20 -9.43
C MET A 29 -5.07 -0.12 -10.13
N GLN A 30 -4.82 -0.07 -11.45
CA GLN A 30 -4.54 -1.25 -12.25
C GLN A 30 -3.21 -1.90 -11.84
N GLU A 31 -2.15 -1.11 -11.68
CA GLU A 31 -0.85 -1.60 -11.17
C GLU A 31 -1.01 -2.27 -9.80
N CYS A 32 -1.77 -1.64 -8.89
CA CYS A 32 -2.03 -2.21 -7.57
C CYS A 32 -2.75 -3.56 -7.66
N MET A 33 -3.81 -3.68 -8.46
CA MET A 33 -4.56 -4.94 -8.58
C MET A 33 -3.74 -6.04 -9.26
N THR A 34 -2.92 -5.69 -10.26
CA THR A 34 -1.97 -6.62 -10.89
C THR A 34 -0.97 -7.13 -9.85
N ALA A 35 -0.38 -6.23 -9.06
CA ALA A 35 0.56 -6.61 -8.00
C ALA A 35 -0.08 -7.55 -6.96
N ALA A 36 -1.31 -7.26 -6.51
CA ALA A 36 -2.05 -8.12 -5.59
C ALA A 36 -2.23 -9.54 -6.15
N THR A 37 -2.58 -9.63 -7.44
CA THR A 37 -2.77 -10.91 -8.14
C THR A 37 -1.46 -11.68 -8.29
N GLU A 38 -0.41 -11.01 -8.76
CA GLU A 38 0.91 -11.62 -9.01
C GLU A 38 1.58 -12.10 -7.73
N GLN A 39 1.50 -11.31 -6.66
CA GLN A 39 2.05 -11.64 -5.35
C GLN A 39 1.15 -12.59 -4.55
N LYS A 40 -0.05 -12.88 -5.06
CA LYS A 40 -1.09 -13.72 -4.41
C LYS A 40 -1.46 -13.21 -3.02
N ILE A 41 -1.50 -11.89 -2.86
CA ILE A 41 -1.86 -11.25 -1.60
C ILE A 41 -3.39 -11.12 -1.56
N PRO A 42 -4.07 -11.63 -0.51
CA PRO A 42 -5.51 -11.50 -0.36
C PRO A 42 -5.90 -10.10 0.18
N GLY A 43 -5.31 -9.06 -0.40
CA GLY A 43 -5.46 -7.67 0.00
C GLY A 43 -6.35 -6.88 -0.96
N ASN A 44 -6.70 -5.66 -0.57
CA ASN A 44 -7.50 -4.73 -1.36
C ASN A 44 -6.68 -3.49 -1.71
N CYS A 45 -6.98 -2.90 -2.87
CA CYS A 45 -6.36 -1.66 -3.31
C CYS A 45 -7.23 -0.45 -2.94
N TYR A 46 -6.64 0.50 -2.23
CA TYR A 46 -7.32 1.72 -1.80
C TYR A 46 -6.61 2.97 -2.31
N PRO A 47 -7.35 4.02 -2.70
CA PRO A 47 -6.74 5.31 -2.98
C PRO A 47 -6.10 5.88 -1.71
N VAL A 48 -4.90 6.45 -1.84
CA VAL A 48 -4.22 7.11 -0.73
C VAL A 48 -4.66 8.57 -0.67
N ASP A 49 -5.20 8.98 0.48
CA ASP A 49 -5.63 10.38 0.70
C ASP A 49 -4.45 11.34 0.84
N LYS A 50 -3.39 10.93 1.56
CA LYS A 50 -2.19 11.74 1.78
C LYS A 50 -0.96 10.89 2.09
N VAL A 51 0.19 11.31 1.59
CA VAL A 51 1.51 10.84 2.04
C VAL A 51 2.08 11.88 3.00
N ILE A 52 2.50 11.43 4.18
CA ILE A 52 3.09 12.30 5.22
C ILE A 52 4.60 12.07 5.22
N HIS A 53 5.34 13.01 4.64
CA HIS A 53 6.81 12.99 4.68
C HIS A 53 7.27 13.44 6.06
N GLN A 54 8.09 12.63 6.74
CA GLN A 54 8.52 12.93 8.10
C GLN A 54 9.54 14.09 8.13
N ASP A 55 10.58 14.03 7.28
CA ASP A 55 11.68 15.01 7.31
C ASP A 55 11.97 15.64 5.93
N ASN A 56 11.27 15.24 4.86
CA ASN A 56 11.54 15.60 3.45
C ASN A 56 12.97 15.23 2.96
N ILE A 57 13.67 14.34 3.66
CA ILE A 57 15.04 13.87 3.31
C ILE A 57 14.96 12.50 2.60
N GLU A 58 13.84 12.19 1.95
CA GLU A 58 13.67 10.93 1.24
C GLU A 58 14.56 10.90 -0.01
N ILE A 59 15.33 9.82 -0.16
CA ILE A 59 16.15 9.56 -1.35
C ILE A 59 15.27 8.74 -2.32
N PRO A 60 15.00 9.23 -3.54
CA PRO A 60 14.22 8.48 -4.52
C PRO A 60 14.85 7.11 -4.81
N ALA A 61 14.01 6.08 -4.90
CA ALA A 61 14.45 4.77 -5.35
C ALA A 61 14.75 4.83 -6.87
N GLY A 62 16.04 4.88 -7.21
CA GLY A 62 16.55 4.87 -8.58
C GLY A 62 17.06 6.23 -9.07
N LEU A 63 18.34 6.30 -9.42
CA LEU A 63 18.98 7.37 -10.20
C LEU A 63 19.21 6.88 -11.62
#